data_AF-A0A955AIU7-F1
#
_entry.id   AF-A0A955AIU7-F1
#
_cell.length_a   1.000
_cell.length_b   1.000
_cell.length_c   1.000
_cell.angle_alpha   90.00
_cell.angle_beta   90.00
_cell.angle_gamma   90.00
#
_symmetry.space_group_name_H-M   'P 1'
#
loop_
_entity.id
_entity.type
_entity.pdbx_description
1 polymer ?
#
loop_
_entity_poly.entity_id
_entity_poly.type
_entity_poly.pdbx_seq_one_letter_code
_entity_poly.pdbx_strand_id
1 'polypeptide(L)'
;MKLLQSRMFWGLAYSSFLAMVVGGMIYGRQWAQRNYGTAVAQQEWESWRATARENSGEDDQPVQGPVQRRTPQSPGPPALLLMRDYFWTCLLFVVFLGSILFFVTAALIRGVTCPATNMAER
;
A
#
# COMPACT_ATOMS: atom_id res chain seq x y z
N MET A 1 2.78 -35.83 -16.68
CA MET A 1 2.15 -35.53 -15.37
C MET A 1 2.95 -34.54 -14.51
N LYS A 2 4.28 -34.70 -14.33
CA LYS A 2 5.12 -33.80 -13.49
C LYS A 2 5.05 -32.29 -13.86
N LEU A 3 4.99 -31.96 -15.15
CA LEU A 3 4.85 -30.56 -15.63
C LEU A 3 3.49 -29.93 -15.27
N LEU A 4 2.41 -30.72 -15.26
CA LEU A 4 1.08 -30.24 -14.92
C LEU A 4 0.96 -29.93 -13.42
N GLN A 5 1.53 -30.81 -12.58
CA GLN A 5 1.59 -30.61 -11.13
C GLN A 5 2.42 -29.38 -10.74
N SER A 6 3.55 -29.16 -11.41
CA SER A 6 4.37 -27.95 -11.18
C SER A 6 3.61 -26.67 -11.55
N ARG A 7 2.92 -26.65 -12.71
CA ARG A 7 2.10 -25.50 -13.12
C ARG A 7 0.95 -25.23 -12.14
N MET A 8 0.27 -26.27 -11.68
CA MET A 8 -0.80 -26.15 -10.68
C MET A 8 -0.28 -25.60 -9.35
N PHE A 9 0.87 -26.08 -8.86
CA PHE A 9 1.48 -25.58 -7.62
C PHE A 9 1.77 -24.07 -7.70
N TRP A 10 2.42 -23.61 -8.77
CA TRP A 10 2.73 -22.19 -8.94
C TRP A 10 1.49 -21.33 -9.14
N GLY A 11 0.46 -21.86 -9.82
CA GLY A 11 -0.84 -21.21 -9.92
C GLY A 11 -1.50 -21.02 -8.56
N LEU A 12 -1.56 -22.07 -7.73
CA LEU A 12 -2.12 -22.00 -6.37
C LEU A 12 -1.33 -21.06 -5.47
N ALA A 13 0.01 -21.08 -5.56
CA ALA A 13 0.86 -20.17 -4.80
C ALA A 13 0.59 -18.70 -5.17
N TYR A 14 0.45 -18.41 -6.47
CA TYR A 14 0.13 -17.06 -6.94
C TYR A 14 -1.28 -16.62 -6.54
N SER A 15 -2.27 -17.50 -6.67
CA SER A 15 -3.64 -17.22 -6.22
C SER A 15 -3.71 -16.95 -4.72
N SER A 16 -2.98 -17.73 -3.90
CA SER A 16 -2.88 -17.52 -2.45
C SER A 16 -2.23 -16.17 -2.14
N PHE A 17 -1.12 -15.84 -2.81
CA PHE A 17 -0.47 -14.54 -2.69
C PHE A 17 -1.42 -13.38 -3.03
N LEU A 18 -2.11 -13.46 -4.18
CA LEU A 18 -3.09 -12.44 -4.57
C LEU A 18 -4.22 -12.31 -3.54
N ALA A 19 -4.77 -13.42 -3.06
CA ALA A 19 -5.82 -13.42 -2.06
C ALA A 19 -5.35 -12.75 -0.75
N MET A 20 -4.12 -13.01 -0.32
CA MET A 20 -3.52 -12.38 0.86
C MET A 20 -3.31 -10.88 0.67
N VAL A 21 -2.81 -10.44 -0.49
CA VAL A 21 -2.61 -9.01 -0.80
C VAL A 21 -3.94 -8.26 -0.87
N VAL A 22 -4.90 -8.78 -1.63
CA VAL A 22 -6.22 -8.16 -1.77
C VAL A 22 -6.96 -8.15 -0.43
N GLY A 23 -6.93 -9.26 0.30
CA GLY A 23 -7.50 -9.38 1.64
C GLY A 23 -6.89 -8.38 2.62
N GLY A 24 -5.56 -8.25 2.63
CA GLY A 24 -4.84 -7.27 3.45
C GLY A 24 -5.22 -5.83 3.14
N MET A 25 -5.37 -5.48 1.86
CA MET A 25 -5.83 -4.14 1.44
C MET A 25 -7.27 -3.85 1.88
N ILE A 26 -8.18 -4.81 1.71
CA ILE A 26 -9.58 -4.66 2.17
C ILE A 26 -9.63 -4.52 3.69
N TYR A 27 -8.85 -5.32 4.42
CA TYR A 27 -8.74 -5.24 5.86
C TYR A 27 -8.20 -3.86 6.30
N GLY A 28 -7.13 -3.37 5.67
CA GLY A 28 -6.56 -2.05 5.92
C GLY A 28 -7.56 -0.92 5.67
N ARG A 29 -8.37 -1.02 4.60
CA ARG A 29 -9.45 -0.08 4.32
C ARG A 29 -10.50 -0.07 5.43
N GLN A 30 -10.97 -1.24 5.87
CA GLN A 30 -11.95 -1.36 6.95
C GLN A 30 -11.41 -0.80 8.27
N TRP A 31 -10.15 -1.10 8.58
CA TRP A 31 -9.47 -0.56 9.75
C TRP A 31 -9.38 0.96 9.68
N ALA A 32 -8.98 1.53 8.55
CA ALA A 32 -8.89 2.99 8.38
C ALA A 32 -10.26 3.67 8.53
N GLN A 33 -11.32 3.08 7.99
CA GLN A 33 -12.68 3.59 8.14
C GLN A 33 -13.17 3.54 9.59
N ARG A 34 -12.84 2.48 10.35
CA ARG A 34 -13.23 2.36 11.76
C ARG A 34 -12.52 3.38 12.65
N ASN A 35 -11.24 3.64 12.39
CA ASN A 35 -10.44 4.54 13.23
C ASN A 35 -10.64 6.01 12.84
N TYR A 36 -10.62 6.32 11.54
CA TYR A 36 -10.63 7.69 11.04
C TYR A 36 -11.98 8.16 10.49
N GLY A 37 -12.94 7.26 10.27
CA GLY A 37 -14.28 7.61 9.77
C GLY A 37 -15.25 8.08 10.86
N THR A 38 -14.77 8.33 12.07
CA THR A 38 -15.61 8.78 13.20
C THR A 38 -15.68 10.31 13.25
N ALA A 39 -16.77 10.85 13.81
CA ALA A 39 -16.91 12.30 14.02
C ALA A 39 -15.82 12.86 14.95
N VAL A 40 -15.37 12.06 15.92
CA VAL A 40 -14.26 12.41 16.83
C VAL A 40 -12.95 12.58 16.07
N ALA A 41 -12.59 11.62 15.21
CA ALA A 41 -11.37 11.69 14.41
C ALA A 41 -11.40 12.88 13.42
N GLN A 42 -12.59 13.23 12.91
CA GLN A 42 -12.75 14.42 12.08
C GLN A 42 -12.55 15.71 12.89
N GLN A 43 -13.07 15.77 14.12
CA GLN A 43 -12.88 16.91 15.01
C GLN A 43 -11.41 17.06 15.43
N GLU A 44 -10.71 15.96 15.72
CA GLU A 44 -9.27 15.96 15.99
C GLU A 44 -8.45 16.43 14.78
N TRP A 45 -8.87 16.05 13.57
CA TRP A 45 -8.26 16.55 12.34
C TRP A 45 -8.46 18.06 12.15
N GLU A 46 -9.65 18.56 12.47
CA GLU A 46 -9.97 19.98 12.39
C GLU A 46 -9.23 20.81 13.43
N SER A 47 -9.14 20.33 14.68
CA SER A 47 -8.36 21.01 15.73
C SER A 47 -6.88 21.05 15.38
N TRP A 48 -6.31 19.95 14.88
CA TRP A 48 -4.94 19.92 14.39
C TRP A 48 -4.72 20.90 13.22
N ARG A 49 -5.66 21.00 12.26
CA ARG A 49 -5.56 21.98 11.17
C ARG A 49 -5.65 23.43 11.67
N ALA A 50 -6.47 23.71 12.69
CA ALA A 50 -6.56 25.04 13.30
C ALA A 50 -5.22 25.44 13.95
N THR A 51 -4.63 24.56 14.75
CA THR A 51 -3.29 24.78 15.32
C THR A 51 -2.21 24.88 14.24
N ALA A 52 -2.32 24.09 13.17
CA ALA A 52 -1.39 24.20 12.06
C ALA A 52 -1.48 25.57 11.38
N ARG A 53 -2.69 26.13 11.20
CA ARG A 53 -2.91 27.49 10.64
C ARG A 53 -2.28 28.58 11.50
N GLU A 54 -2.49 28.57 12.81
CA GLU A 54 -1.84 29.51 13.73
C GLU A 54 -0.32 29.48 13.60
N ASN A 55 0.26 28.27 13.50
CA ASN A 55 1.71 28.09 13.34
C ASN A 55 2.24 28.38 11.92
N SER A 56 1.35 28.56 10.94
CA SER A 56 1.73 28.84 9.54
C SER A 56 1.95 30.33 9.28
N GLY A 57 1.39 31.21 10.11
CA GLY A 57 1.47 32.66 9.93
C GLY A 57 0.58 33.18 8.81
N GLU A 58 -0.42 32.39 8.41
CA GLU A 58 -1.36 32.73 7.34
C GLU A 58 -2.38 33.80 7.78
N ASP A 59 -2.61 33.92 9.09
CA ASP A 59 -3.42 34.98 9.70
C ASP A 59 -2.55 36.19 10.10
N ASP A 60 -1.99 36.92 9.11
CA ASP A 60 -1.34 38.25 9.23
C ASP A 60 -0.26 38.42 10.35
N GLN A 61 0.15 37.34 10.99
CA GLN A 61 1.13 37.28 12.06
C GLN A 61 2.43 36.77 11.45
N PRO A 62 3.51 37.57 11.43
CA PRO A 62 4.79 37.12 10.88
C PRO A 62 5.33 35.98 11.73
N VAL A 63 5.16 34.73 11.26
CA VAL A 63 5.79 33.57 11.89
C VAL A 63 7.28 33.68 11.65
N GLN A 64 7.97 34.15 12.69
CA GLN A 64 9.42 34.32 12.72
C GLN A 64 10.07 32.94 12.83
N GLY A 65 10.32 32.30 11.69
CA GLY A 65 11.07 31.06 11.60
C GLY A 65 11.51 30.77 10.16
N PRO A 66 12.67 30.10 9.94
CA PRO A 66 13.19 29.83 8.60
C PRO A 66 12.34 28.83 7.79
N VAL A 67 11.35 28.17 8.41
CA VAL A 67 10.47 27.19 7.76
C VAL A 67 9.02 27.63 7.88
N GLN A 68 8.47 28.19 6.81
CA GLN A 68 7.03 28.40 6.67
C GLN A 68 6.36 27.06 6.35
N ARG A 69 5.55 26.56 7.27
CA ARG A 69 4.74 25.36 7.04
C ARG A 69 3.41 25.79 6.41
N ARG A 70 3.00 25.11 5.33
CA ARG A 70 1.71 25.38 4.70
C ARG A 70 0.57 24.70 5.43
N THR A 71 -0.58 25.35 5.40
CA THR A 71 -1.83 24.82 5.92
C THR A 71 -2.27 23.60 5.10
N PRO A 72 -2.57 22.46 5.74
CA PRO A 72 -3.03 21.26 5.06
C PRO A 72 -4.40 21.48 4.40
N GLN A 73 -4.45 21.33 3.08
CA GLN A 73 -5.67 21.55 2.27
C GLN A 73 -6.64 20.35 2.29
N SER A 74 -6.24 19.21 2.87
CA SER A 74 -7.05 18.00 2.88
C SER A 74 -8.32 18.15 3.74
N PRO A 75 -9.52 17.81 3.21
CA PRO A 75 -10.78 17.94 3.93
C PRO A 75 -10.94 16.96 5.10
N GLY A 76 -10.12 15.91 5.16
CA GLY A 76 -10.13 14.92 6.24
C GLY A 76 -8.78 14.24 6.43
N PRO A 77 -8.71 13.26 7.35
CA PRO A 77 -7.49 12.51 7.62
C PRO A 77 -6.97 11.82 6.34
N PRO A 78 -5.67 11.96 6.01
CA PRO A 78 -5.13 11.50 4.73
C PRO A 78 -5.26 9.99 4.54
N ALA A 79 -5.11 9.20 5.60
CA ALA A 79 -5.30 7.75 5.56
C ALA A 79 -6.74 7.38 5.18
N LEU A 80 -7.74 8.15 5.63
CA LEU A 80 -9.14 7.95 5.29
C LEU A 80 -9.40 8.30 3.82
N LEU A 81 -8.89 9.45 3.35
CA LEU A 81 -9.03 9.84 1.94
C LEU A 81 -8.39 8.82 1.01
N LEU A 82 -7.18 8.36 1.32
CA LEU A 82 -6.47 7.39 0.51
C LEU A 82 -7.26 6.07 0.39
N MET A 83 -7.80 5.58 1.51
CA MET A 83 -8.57 4.33 1.57
C MET A 83 -10.03 4.46 1.10
N ARG A 84 -10.56 5.69 1.00
CA ARG A 84 -11.92 5.94 0.50
C ARG A 84 -11.93 6.24 -1.00
N ASP A 85 -11.10 7.20 -1.42
CA ASP A 85 -11.18 7.83 -2.73
C ASP A 85 -10.19 7.20 -3.72
N TYR A 86 -9.03 6.73 -3.25
CA TYR A 86 -7.95 6.20 -4.09
C TYR A 86 -7.66 4.70 -3.90
N PHE A 87 -8.53 3.98 -3.19
CA PHE A 87 -8.33 2.59 -2.84
C PHE A 87 -8.01 1.70 -4.05
N TRP A 88 -8.76 1.87 -5.15
CA TRP A 88 -8.57 1.06 -6.35
C TRP A 88 -7.23 1.34 -7.02
N THR A 89 -6.80 2.59 -7.07
CA THR A 89 -5.48 2.96 -7.60
C THR A 89 -4.37 2.31 -6.77
N CYS A 90 -4.46 2.39 -5.45
CA CYS A 90 -3.51 1.73 -4.54
C CYS A 90 -3.53 0.21 -4.71
N LEU A 91 -4.72 -0.41 -4.81
CA LEU A 91 -4.87 -1.85 -4.97
C LEU A 91 -4.24 -2.33 -6.28
N LEU A 92 -4.55 -1.68 -7.39
CA LEU A 92 -4.00 -2.02 -8.69
C LEU A 92 -2.47 -1.90 -8.69
N PHE A 93 -1.93 -0.84 -8.09
CA PHE A 93 -0.49 -0.63 -8.02
C PHE A 93 0.21 -1.71 -7.19
N VAL A 94 -0.33 -2.03 -6.01
CA VAL A 94 0.21 -3.08 -5.14
C VAL A 94 0.11 -4.46 -5.79
N VAL A 95 -1.01 -4.77 -6.45
CA VAL A 95 -1.17 -6.02 -7.21
C VAL A 95 -0.17 -6.09 -8.36
N PHE A 96 0.00 -5.00 -9.12
CA PHE A 96 0.91 -4.94 -10.25
C PHE A 96 2.37 -5.17 -9.82
N LEU A 97 2.88 -4.38 -8.87
CA LEU A 97 4.24 -4.52 -8.37
C LEU A 97 4.44 -5.86 -7.64
N GLY A 98 3.45 -6.30 -6.86
CA GLY A 98 3.47 -7.59 -6.18
C GLY A 98 3.53 -8.75 -7.16
N SER A 99 2.85 -8.66 -8.30
CA SER A 99 2.90 -9.67 -9.36
C SER A 99 4.29 -9.75 -9.96
N ILE A 100 4.89 -8.61 -10.31
CA ILE A 100 6.26 -8.56 -10.84
C ILE A 100 7.23 -9.21 -9.85
N LEU A 101 7.15 -8.83 -8.58
CA LEU A 101 7.99 -9.38 -7.52
C LEU A 101 7.81 -10.90 -7.40
N PHE A 102 6.55 -11.38 -7.37
CA PHE A 102 6.25 -12.81 -7.31
C PHE A 102 6.87 -13.58 -8.49
N PHE A 103 6.74 -13.07 -9.71
CA PHE A 103 7.30 -13.74 -10.90
C PHE A 103 8.82 -13.78 -10.88
N VAL A 104 9.48 -12.68 -10.48
CA VAL A 104 10.94 -12.65 -10.33
C VAL A 104 11.39 -13.65 -9.27
N THR A 105 10.78 -13.64 -8.09
CA THR A 105 11.10 -14.61 -7.02
C THR A 105 10.82 -16.05 -7.46
N ALA A 106 9.72 -16.29 -8.17
CA ALA A 106 9.39 -17.62 -8.70
C ALA A 106 10.42 -18.10 -9.73
N ALA A 107 10.91 -17.20 -10.59
CA ALA A 107 11.97 -17.52 -11.55
C ALA A 107 13.29 -17.87 -10.83
N LEU A 108 13.67 -17.12 -9.80
CA LEU A 108 14.85 -17.40 -8.99
C LEU A 108 14.74 -18.76 -8.26
N ILE A 109 13.60 -19.03 -7.62
CA ILE A 109 13.35 -20.33 -6.95
C ILE A 109 13.44 -21.48 -7.95
N ARG A 110 12.85 -21.35 -9.14
CA ARG A 110 12.98 -22.35 -10.20
C ARG A 110 14.43 -22.54 -10.64
N GLY A 111 15.20 -21.46 -10.76
CA GLY A 111 16.63 -21.51 -11.08
C GLY A 111 17.43 -22.31 -10.05
N VAL A 112 17.22 -22.04 -8.75
CA VAL A 112 17.93 -22.73 -7.65
C VAL A 112 17.52 -24.21 -7.54
N THR A 113 16.25 -24.52 -7.83
CA THR A 113 15.72 -25.89 -7.68
C THR A 113 15.87 -26.76 -8.92
N CYS A 114 16.27 -26.20 -10.07
CA CYS A 114 16.55 -26.97 -11.27
C CYS A 114 18.00 -27.47 -11.24
N PRO A 115 18.26 -28.78 -11.02
CA PRO A 115 19.62 -29.30 -10.98
C PRO A 115 20.31 -29.12 -12.35
N ALA A 116 21.55 -28.62 -12.32
CA ALA A 116 22.40 -28.39 -13.51
C ALA A 116 22.90 -29.68 -14.19
N THR A 117 22.34 -30.83 -13.85
CA THR A 117 22.83 -32.16 -14.22
C THR A 117 22.70 -32.50 -15.71
N ASN A 118 22.16 -31.60 -16.55
CA ASN A 118 22.07 -31.80 -18.01
C ASN A 118 23.26 -31.22 -18.80
N MET A 119 24.27 -30.63 -18.16
CA MET A 119 25.43 -30.03 -18.86
C MET A 119 26.70 -30.89 -18.85
N ALA A 120 26.67 -32.09 -18.27
CA ALA A 120 27.82 -33.00 -18.25
C ALA A 120 27.81 -34.09 -19.35
N GLU A 121 26.75 -34.16 -20.17
CA GLU A 121 26.61 -35.15 -21.27
C GLU A 121 26.50 -34.52 -22.68
N ARG A 122 26.92 -33.26 -22.86
CA ARG A 122 27.05 -32.65 -24.19
C ARG A 122 28.45 -32.14 -24.45
#